data_AF-A0A661VQN9-F1
#
_entry.id   AF-A0A661VQN9-F1
#
_cell.length_a   1.000
_cell.length_b   1.000
_cell.length_c   1.000
_cell.angle_alpha   90.00
_cell.angle_beta   90.00
_cell.angle_gamma   90.00
#
_symmetry.space_group_name_H-M   'P 1'
#
loop_
_entity.id
_entity.type
_entity.pdbx_description
1 polymer ?
#
loop_
_entity_poly.entity_id
_entity_poly.type
_entity_poly.pdbx_seq_one_letter_code
_entity_poly.pdbx_strand_id
1 'polypeptide(L)'
;MPVDKSMLLDESYWQERFRVSRSDLNFIHSLIKQGNSPRNIDNLVYHLLLHLYGLSPQDDPLIALMSNLPVDVDIYQPLNDYNVGQRIFFAKPGINREARVISKKAHVSTHGSDYPQCNIYVRFLDNGEERTFICDLDPRDPYVKTIVVAEDLTSIGALISAVMRRFGKIIKNKLVPALERDRRFTRFGDEWFLAELESDEIQQLVEEVSVQLQRVCAPIEAADVLDSALVPVQKTSTTVFEVNRAIERTGRYRKVGKGDKARWVPDMTVWPPPPGKPKQLRIPPVRSKIRVGTQQLPGDLQQTLETIEDELGEPVETYHRVSQVEFAITVSHRLQGTLPLTQRTRGIFPPGDADAPVTFIDARSGEHIPGGFSPRDRYAWGLAEWYEHYQIPAGGKIRLERTEVEGEIKIDYVPAS
;
A
#
# COMPACT_ATOMS: atom_id res chain seq x y z
N MET A 1 -8.19 25.07 -29.05
CA MET A 1 -7.24 26.18 -29.28
C MET A 1 -6.03 25.90 -28.43
N PRO A 2 -4.79 25.99 -28.95
CA PRO A 2 -3.60 25.82 -28.13
C PRO A 2 -3.64 26.83 -26.98
N VAL A 3 -3.44 26.33 -25.76
CA VAL A 3 -3.40 27.17 -24.56
C VAL A 3 -2.13 28.02 -24.66
N ASP A 4 -2.24 29.34 -24.54
CA ASP A 4 -1.06 30.21 -24.52
C ASP A 4 -0.14 29.80 -23.34
N LYS A 5 1.19 29.80 -23.55
CA LYS A 5 2.18 29.31 -22.58
C LYS A 5 2.08 30.04 -21.24
N SER A 6 1.67 31.30 -21.29
CA SER A 6 1.41 32.17 -20.14
C SER A 6 0.22 31.69 -19.28
N MET A 7 -0.80 31.08 -19.89
CA MET A 7 -2.03 30.63 -19.22
C MET A 7 -1.84 29.34 -18.41
N LEU A 8 -0.86 28.51 -18.74
CA LEU A 8 -0.56 27.29 -17.97
C LEU A 8 0.04 27.59 -16.59
N LEU A 9 0.63 28.77 -16.43
CA LEU A 9 1.16 29.24 -15.15
C LEU A 9 0.13 30.07 -14.35
N ASP A 10 -1.03 30.37 -14.93
CA ASP A 10 -2.11 31.11 -14.31
C ASP A 10 -3.03 30.17 -13.51
N GLU A 11 -3.16 30.47 -12.22
CA GLU A 11 -4.02 29.72 -11.30
C GLU A 11 -5.51 29.89 -11.62
N SER A 12 -5.91 31.08 -12.07
CA SER A 12 -7.31 31.41 -12.39
C SER A 12 -7.80 30.57 -13.58
N TYR A 13 -6.91 30.33 -14.55
CA TYR A 13 -7.18 29.42 -15.66
C TYR A 13 -7.50 28.01 -15.15
N TRP A 14 -6.64 27.44 -14.29
CA TRP A 14 -6.83 26.08 -13.79
C TRP A 14 -8.03 25.93 -12.86
N GLN A 15 -8.40 26.97 -12.11
CA GLN A 15 -9.56 26.93 -11.22
C GLN A 15 -10.87 27.14 -11.98
N GLU A 16 -10.97 28.21 -12.77
CA GLU A 16 -12.25 28.68 -13.30
C GLU A 16 -12.53 28.17 -14.72
N ARG A 17 -11.52 28.22 -15.60
CA ARG A 17 -11.70 28.00 -17.04
C ARG A 17 -11.44 26.58 -17.49
N PHE A 18 -10.45 25.91 -16.91
CA PHE A 18 -10.08 24.56 -17.33
C PHE A 18 -11.25 23.58 -17.07
N ARG A 19 -11.65 22.90 -18.14
CA ARG A 19 -12.65 21.83 -18.15
C ARG A 19 -12.12 20.73 -19.06
N VAL A 20 -12.20 19.49 -18.61
CA VAL A 20 -11.79 18.32 -19.40
C VAL A 20 -12.78 18.17 -20.55
N SER A 21 -12.28 18.29 -21.77
CA SER A 21 -13.07 18.19 -22.99
C SER A 21 -13.12 16.75 -23.50
N ARG A 22 -14.03 16.49 -24.46
CA ARG A 22 -14.08 15.19 -25.14
C ARG A 22 -12.82 14.91 -25.96
N SER A 23 -12.13 15.95 -26.45
CA SER A 23 -10.84 15.82 -27.14
C SER A 23 -9.78 15.27 -26.20
N ASP A 24 -9.72 15.80 -24.98
CA ASP A 24 -8.76 15.37 -23.95
C ASP A 24 -8.98 13.91 -23.57
N LEU A 25 -10.24 13.49 -23.40
CA LEU A 25 -10.59 12.10 -23.14
C LEU A 25 -10.23 11.17 -24.30
N ASN A 26 -10.47 11.59 -25.55
CA ASN A 26 -10.09 10.80 -26.72
C ASN A 26 -8.57 10.67 -26.85
N PHE A 27 -7.81 11.73 -26.53
CA PHE A 27 -6.36 11.68 -26.48
C PHE A 27 -5.86 10.68 -25.44
N ILE A 28 -6.36 10.74 -24.20
CA ILE A 28 -6.00 9.79 -23.14
C ILE A 28 -6.38 8.36 -23.52
N HIS A 29 -7.53 8.16 -24.15
CA HIS A 29 -7.94 6.86 -24.66
C HIS A 29 -6.92 6.30 -25.66
N SER A 30 -6.55 7.09 -26.66
CA SER A 30 -5.53 6.69 -27.65
C SER A 30 -4.17 6.42 -27.01
N LEU A 31 -3.76 7.20 -26.01
CA LEU A 31 -2.52 7.02 -25.27
C LEU A 31 -2.46 5.66 -24.56
N ILE A 32 -3.51 5.31 -23.81
CA ILE A 32 -3.57 4.02 -23.10
C ILE A 32 -3.64 2.87 -24.12
N LYS A 33 -4.43 3.04 -25.19
CA LYS A 33 -4.57 2.03 -26.25
C LYS A 33 -3.25 1.70 -26.93
N GLN A 34 -2.42 2.70 -27.20
CA GLN A 34 -1.09 2.51 -27.79
C GLN A 34 -0.12 1.84 -26.83
N GLY A 35 -0.15 2.21 -25.55
CA GLY A 35 0.72 1.63 -24.53
C GLY A 35 0.33 0.21 -24.09
N ASN A 36 -0.92 -0.20 -24.33
CA ASN A 36 -1.52 -1.46 -23.89
C ASN A 36 -1.20 -1.82 -22.42
N SER A 37 -1.17 -0.79 -21.56
CA SER A 37 -0.79 -0.91 -20.15
C SER A 37 -1.53 0.12 -19.30
N PRO A 38 -1.86 -0.21 -18.04
CA PRO A 38 -2.41 0.74 -17.08
C PRO A 38 -1.46 1.93 -16.88
N ARG A 39 -2.03 3.12 -16.68
CA ARG A 39 -1.28 4.36 -16.45
C ARG A 39 -1.73 5.01 -15.14
N ASN A 40 -0.77 5.43 -14.32
CA ASN A 40 -1.05 6.22 -13.13
C ASN A 40 -1.64 7.60 -13.50
N ILE A 41 -2.52 8.13 -12.66
CA ILE A 41 -3.14 9.45 -12.85
C ILE A 41 -2.11 10.58 -13.03
N ASP A 42 -0.96 10.54 -12.37
CA ASP A 42 0.13 11.52 -12.57
C ASP A 42 0.68 11.46 -13.99
N ASN A 43 0.87 10.25 -14.53
CA ASN A 43 1.31 10.06 -15.91
C ASN A 43 0.26 10.59 -16.90
N LEU A 44 -1.03 10.35 -16.64
CA LEU A 44 -2.10 10.89 -17.49
C LEU A 44 -2.16 12.42 -17.46
N VAL A 45 -1.97 13.04 -16.29
CA VAL A 45 -1.91 14.51 -16.17
C VAL A 45 -0.71 15.06 -16.93
N TYR A 46 0.46 14.42 -16.83
CA TYR A 46 1.65 14.81 -17.57
C TYR A 46 1.39 14.83 -19.09
N HIS A 47 0.85 13.74 -19.64
CA HIS A 47 0.55 13.65 -21.07
C HIS A 47 -0.59 14.57 -21.50
N LEU A 48 -1.58 14.82 -20.64
CA LEU A 48 -2.61 15.80 -20.90
C LEU A 48 -2.03 17.22 -21.00
N LEU A 49 -1.08 17.57 -20.14
CA LEU A 49 -0.41 18.87 -20.20
C LEU A 49 0.38 19.05 -21.50
N LEU A 50 1.07 18.01 -21.97
CA LEU A 50 1.71 17.99 -23.29
C LEU A 50 0.70 18.23 -24.42
N HIS A 51 -0.44 17.53 -24.38
CA HIS A 51 -1.50 17.67 -25.35
C HIS A 51 -2.08 19.10 -25.38
N LEU A 52 -2.34 19.69 -24.21
CA LEU A 52 -2.87 21.05 -24.09
C LEU A 52 -1.88 22.11 -24.59
N TYR A 53 -0.58 21.84 -24.44
CA TYR A 53 0.49 22.66 -25.00
C TYR A 53 0.64 22.50 -26.53
N GLY A 54 -0.09 21.57 -27.14
CA GLY A 54 -0.07 21.32 -28.58
C GLY A 54 1.11 20.48 -29.05
N LEU A 55 1.78 19.76 -28.14
CA LEU A 55 2.84 18.83 -28.48
C LEU A 55 2.28 17.41 -28.58
N SER A 56 2.70 16.70 -29.62
CA SER A 56 2.43 15.27 -29.73
C SER A 56 3.34 14.50 -28.78
N PRO A 57 2.88 13.36 -28.22
CA PRO A 57 3.74 12.34 -27.63
C PRO A 57 4.95 11.93 -28.49
N GLN A 58 4.89 12.17 -29.81
CA GLN A 58 5.92 11.77 -30.77
C GLN A 58 7.03 12.83 -30.94
N ASP A 59 6.80 14.07 -30.52
CA ASP A 59 7.71 15.21 -30.74
C ASP A 59 8.69 15.44 -29.57
N ASP A 60 8.64 14.60 -28.54
CA ASP A 60 9.49 14.71 -27.34
C ASP A 60 10.31 13.43 -27.14
N PRO A 61 11.65 13.49 -27.18
CA PRO A 61 12.51 12.34 -26.90
C PRO A 61 12.32 11.76 -25.49
N LEU A 62 11.74 12.52 -24.55
CA LEU A 62 11.37 12.02 -23.22
C LEU A 62 10.15 11.11 -23.24
N ILE A 63 9.27 11.22 -24.24
CA ILE A 63 8.03 10.43 -24.28
C ILE A 63 8.26 9.05 -24.88
N ALA A 64 9.10 8.94 -25.92
CA ALA A 64 9.60 7.65 -26.42
C ALA A 64 10.41 6.88 -25.34
N LEU A 65 10.99 7.63 -24.40
CA LEU A 65 11.75 7.12 -23.29
C LEU A 65 10.82 6.69 -22.14
N MET A 66 9.88 7.54 -21.74
CA MET A 66 8.84 7.25 -20.74
C MET A 66 7.89 6.12 -21.15
N SER A 67 7.68 5.89 -22.45
CA SER A 67 6.88 4.76 -22.93
C SER A 67 7.59 3.42 -22.80
N ASN A 68 8.92 3.41 -22.77
CA ASN A 68 9.77 2.22 -22.63
C ASN A 68 10.27 2.00 -21.20
N LEU A 69 10.07 2.99 -20.32
CA LEU A 69 10.45 2.86 -18.92
C LEU A 69 9.49 1.92 -18.20
N PRO A 70 10.01 0.90 -17.49
CA PRO A 70 9.22 0.07 -16.59
C PRO A 70 8.45 0.92 -15.56
N VAL A 71 7.31 0.40 -15.09
CA VAL A 71 6.41 1.09 -14.13
C VAL A 71 7.12 1.46 -12.81
N ASP A 72 8.23 0.80 -12.49
CA ASP A 72 9.06 1.01 -11.30
C ASP A 72 10.19 2.06 -11.45
N VAL A 73 10.23 2.81 -12.57
CA VAL A 73 11.28 3.83 -12.81
C VAL A 73 10.71 5.25 -12.79
N ASP A 74 11.11 6.03 -11.78
CA ASP A 74 10.71 7.44 -11.64
C ASP A 74 11.61 8.38 -12.45
N ILE A 75 11.14 9.56 -12.83
CA ILE A 75 11.98 10.59 -13.47
C ILE A 75 12.67 11.44 -12.40
N TYR A 76 13.98 11.66 -12.54
CA TYR A 76 14.73 12.50 -11.63
C TYR A 76 14.25 13.95 -11.67
N GLN A 77 13.98 14.51 -10.50
CA GLN A 77 13.59 15.88 -10.22
C GLN A 77 14.26 16.31 -8.91
N PRO A 78 15.04 17.41 -8.88
CA PRO A 78 15.75 17.84 -7.68
C PRO A 78 14.87 18.13 -6.44
N LEU A 79 13.58 18.39 -6.66
CA LEU A 79 12.63 18.68 -5.58
C LEU A 79 12.02 17.42 -4.96
N ASN A 80 12.10 16.28 -5.64
CA ASN A 80 11.52 15.04 -5.13
C ASN A 80 12.47 14.39 -4.12
N ASP A 81 11.90 13.61 -3.21
CA ASP A 81 12.66 12.71 -2.36
C ASP A 81 12.76 11.31 -3.00
N TYR A 82 13.83 10.59 -2.66
CA TYR A 82 14.16 9.30 -3.22
C TYR A 82 14.67 8.33 -2.16
N ASN A 83 14.29 7.06 -2.31
CA ASN A 83 14.71 5.97 -1.42
C ASN A 83 15.92 5.23 -1.98
N VAL A 84 16.78 4.73 -1.07
CA VAL A 84 17.88 3.85 -1.45
C VAL A 84 17.31 2.58 -2.11
N GLY A 85 17.87 2.21 -3.26
CA GLY A 85 17.42 1.08 -4.07
C GLY A 85 16.41 1.43 -5.17
N GLN A 86 15.84 2.65 -5.17
CA GLN A 86 14.90 3.13 -6.18
C GLN A 86 15.58 3.31 -7.54
N ARG A 87 14.86 3.00 -8.63
CA ARG A 87 15.30 3.22 -10.01
C ARG A 87 14.78 4.57 -10.48
N ILE A 88 15.69 5.37 -11.04
CA ILE A 88 15.40 6.73 -11.47
C ILE A 88 16.01 6.99 -12.84
N PHE A 89 15.24 7.61 -13.72
CA PHE A 89 15.66 8.02 -15.04
C PHE A 89 16.07 9.49 -15.10
N PHE A 90 17.25 9.79 -15.64
CA PHE A 90 17.78 11.15 -15.78
C PHE A 90 17.50 11.73 -17.17
N ALA A 91 16.37 12.42 -17.25
CA ALA A 91 15.85 13.15 -18.41
C ALA A 91 16.63 14.45 -18.77
N LYS A 92 17.96 14.49 -18.60
CA LYS A 92 18.80 15.67 -18.87
C LYS A 92 19.60 15.49 -20.16
N PRO A 93 19.69 16.52 -21.04
CA PRO A 93 20.59 16.50 -22.19
C PRO A 93 22.03 16.14 -21.76
N GLY A 94 22.60 15.13 -22.41
CA GLY A 94 23.95 14.62 -22.12
C GLY A 94 24.04 13.54 -21.02
N ILE A 95 22.95 13.23 -20.30
CA ILE A 95 22.90 12.07 -19.39
C ILE A 95 22.01 11.00 -20.00
N ASN A 96 20.71 11.27 -20.15
CA ASN A 96 19.71 10.39 -20.77
C ASN A 96 19.85 8.88 -20.41
N ARG A 97 19.97 8.57 -19.11
CA ARG A 97 20.27 7.23 -18.60
C ARG A 97 19.49 6.90 -17.34
N GLU A 98 19.33 5.61 -17.11
CA GLU A 98 18.75 5.05 -15.90
C GLU A 98 19.80 4.79 -14.83
N ALA A 99 19.47 5.09 -13.58
CA ALA A 99 20.34 4.84 -12.44
C ALA A 99 19.57 4.29 -11.25
N ARG A 100 20.29 3.65 -10.34
CA ARG A 100 19.78 3.19 -9.05
C ARG A 100 20.34 4.03 -7.92
N VAL A 101 19.49 4.46 -6.99
CA VAL A 101 19.94 5.17 -5.77
C VAL A 101 20.72 4.21 -4.90
N ILE A 102 21.99 4.50 -4.65
CA ILE A 102 22.88 3.68 -3.82
C ILE A 102 22.97 4.19 -2.38
N SER A 103 22.84 5.50 -2.17
CA SER A 103 22.78 6.08 -0.82
C SER A 103 22.19 7.48 -0.84
N LYS A 104 21.70 7.94 0.31
CA LYS A 104 21.19 9.29 0.53
C LYS A 104 21.90 9.90 1.74
N LYS A 105 22.36 11.15 1.64
CA LYS A 105 22.99 11.89 2.75
C LYS A 105 22.43 13.30 2.84
N ALA A 106 22.14 13.74 4.06
CA ALA A 106 21.87 15.15 4.32
C ALA A 106 23.13 15.97 3.97
N HIS A 107 22.97 16.98 3.13
CA HIS A 107 24.02 17.91 2.75
C HIS A 107 23.92 19.15 3.62
N VAL A 108 25.02 19.52 4.29
CA VAL A 108 25.13 20.80 4.98
C VAL A 108 25.53 21.84 3.93
N SER A 109 24.70 22.85 3.72
CA SER A 109 24.91 23.85 2.66
C SER A 109 26.28 24.54 2.82
N THR A 110 27.09 24.48 1.78
CA THR A 110 28.38 25.18 1.69
C THR A 110 28.25 26.55 1.01
N HIS A 111 27.06 26.89 0.50
CA HIS A 111 26.82 28.04 -0.38
C HIS A 111 25.64 28.93 0.07
N GLY A 112 25.47 29.11 1.39
CA GLY A 112 24.60 30.17 1.92
C GLY A 112 23.09 29.99 1.70
N SER A 113 22.63 28.76 1.46
CA SER A 113 21.21 28.41 1.57
C SER A 113 20.88 28.03 3.01
N ASP A 114 19.92 28.73 3.62
CA ASP A 114 19.37 28.40 4.94
C ASP A 114 18.45 27.16 4.91
N TYR A 115 18.21 26.59 3.72
CA TYR A 115 17.35 25.44 3.55
C TYR A 115 18.15 24.13 3.56
N PRO A 116 17.67 23.10 4.28
CA PRO A 116 18.30 21.79 4.25
C PRO A 116 18.25 21.23 2.82
N GLN A 117 19.37 20.64 2.38
CA GLN A 117 19.48 19.98 1.08
C GLN A 117 19.84 18.51 1.32
N CYS A 118 19.29 17.60 0.52
CA CYS A 118 19.70 16.21 0.54
C CYS A 118 20.43 15.86 -0.76
N ASN A 119 21.44 15.02 -0.67
CA ASN A 119 22.10 14.46 -1.84
C ASN A 119 21.76 12.97 -1.96
N ILE A 120 21.41 12.56 -3.17
CA ILE A 120 21.42 11.16 -3.58
C ILE A 120 22.70 10.84 -4.32
N TYR A 121 23.23 9.66 -4.03
CA TYR A 121 24.27 9.01 -4.82
C TYR A 121 23.57 7.98 -5.67
N VAL A 122 23.82 8.00 -6.97
CA VAL A 122 23.21 7.08 -7.93
C VAL A 122 24.29 6.36 -8.72
N ARG A 123 24.01 5.11 -9.09
CA ARG A 123 24.83 4.32 -10.00
C ARG A 123 24.06 4.08 -11.30
N PHE A 124 24.62 4.53 -12.42
CA PHE A 124 24.01 4.30 -13.73
C PHE A 124 24.08 2.83 -14.12
N LEU A 125 22.97 2.30 -14.65
CA LEU A 125 22.84 0.86 -14.93
C LEU A 125 23.60 0.41 -16.18
N ASP A 126 23.89 1.34 -17.11
CA ASP A 126 24.54 1.05 -18.38
C ASP A 126 26.06 0.89 -18.26
N ASN A 127 26.72 1.76 -17.47
CA ASN A 127 28.18 1.80 -17.37
C ASN A 127 28.70 1.65 -15.93
N GLY A 128 27.82 1.56 -14.92
CA GLY A 128 28.20 1.47 -13.52
C GLY A 128 28.79 2.76 -12.93
N GLU A 129 28.75 3.88 -13.66
CA GLU A 129 29.27 5.17 -13.21
C GLU A 129 28.44 5.70 -12.03
N GLU A 130 29.13 6.23 -11.02
CA GLU A 130 28.49 6.82 -9.86
C GLU A 130 28.51 8.34 -9.94
N ARG A 131 27.35 8.97 -9.70
CA ARG A 131 27.22 10.43 -9.63
C ARG A 131 26.37 10.86 -8.45
N THR A 132 26.56 12.11 -8.05
CA THR A 132 25.80 12.74 -6.96
C THR A 132 24.83 13.77 -7.53
N PHE A 133 23.61 13.76 -7.01
CA PHE A 133 22.53 14.65 -7.40
C PHE A 133 21.79 15.18 -6.17
N ILE A 134 21.13 16.33 -6.29
CA ILE A 134 20.36 16.96 -5.22
C ILE A 134 18.95 16.37 -5.20
N CYS A 135 18.38 16.19 -4.02
CA CYS A 135 17.01 15.75 -3.79
C CYS A 135 16.42 16.51 -2.61
N ASP A 136 15.10 16.44 -2.45
CA ASP A 136 14.37 17.08 -1.34
C ASP A 136 14.70 18.57 -1.18
N LEU A 137 14.90 19.27 -2.31
CA LEU A 137 15.27 20.68 -2.33
C LEU A 137 14.06 21.54 -1.93
N ASP A 138 14.21 22.38 -0.90
CA ASP A 138 13.13 23.29 -0.45
C ASP A 138 12.70 24.21 -1.62
N PRO A 139 11.40 24.28 -1.95
CA PRO A 139 10.90 25.11 -3.05
C PRO A 139 11.22 26.61 -2.92
N ARG A 140 11.53 27.07 -1.71
CA ARG A 140 11.88 28.47 -1.40
C ARG A 140 13.38 28.74 -1.55
N ASP A 141 14.20 27.70 -1.75
CA ASP A 141 15.64 27.83 -1.96
C ASP A 141 15.93 28.71 -3.19
N PRO A 142 16.77 29.75 -3.07
CA PRO A 142 17.17 30.60 -4.20
C PRO A 142 17.70 29.81 -5.41
N TYR A 143 18.31 28.65 -5.18
CA TYR A 143 18.78 27.74 -6.22
C TYR A 143 17.62 27.22 -7.09
N VAL A 144 16.40 27.06 -6.53
CA VAL A 144 15.19 26.74 -7.31
C VAL A 144 14.86 27.89 -8.27
N LYS A 145 15.03 29.15 -7.84
CA LYS A 145 14.88 30.30 -8.75
C LYS A 145 15.98 30.32 -9.80
N THR A 146 17.21 29.94 -9.47
CA THR A 146 18.30 29.85 -10.46
C THR A 146 18.08 28.71 -11.46
N ILE A 147 17.49 27.58 -11.05
CA ILE A 147 17.02 26.51 -11.96
C ILE A 147 15.89 27.01 -12.88
N VAL A 148 15.05 27.93 -12.39
CA VAL A 148 13.92 28.51 -13.13
C VAL A 148 14.31 29.73 -13.99
N VAL A 149 15.43 30.40 -13.67
CA VAL A 149 15.90 31.66 -14.29
C VAL A 149 17.19 31.48 -15.12
N ALA A 150 17.88 30.34 -15.01
CA ALA A 150 18.79 29.93 -16.07
C ALA A 150 18.00 29.95 -17.39
N GLU A 151 18.60 30.47 -18.46
CA GLU A 151 18.01 30.59 -19.80
C GLU A 151 17.56 29.25 -20.44
N ASP A 152 17.52 28.18 -19.63
CA ASP A 152 17.02 26.82 -19.84
C ASP A 152 15.49 26.70 -19.70
N LEU A 153 14.75 27.74 -20.08
CA LEU A 153 13.30 27.66 -20.39
C LEU A 153 13.01 26.78 -21.63
N THR A 154 14.03 26.07 -22.14
CA THR A 154 14.02 25.21 -23.33
C THR A 154 13.67 23.75 -23.05
N SER A 155 13.56 23.29 -21.79
CA SER A 155 13.02 21.95 -21.53
C SER A 155 11.54 22.03 -21.18
N ILE A 156 10.68 21.64 -22.13
CA ILE A 156 9.23 21.44 -21.95
C ILE A 156 8.92 20.65 -20.67
N GLY A 157 9.78 19.69 -20.30
CA GLY A 157 9.68 18.93 -19.05
C GLY A 157 9.74 19.80 -17.79
N ALA A 158 10.56 20.85 -17.73
CA ALA A 158 10.66 21.73 -16.56
C ALA A 158 9.37 22.56 -16.36
N LEU A 159 8.77 23.04 -17.46
CA LEU A 159 7.49 23.76 -17.42
C LEU A 159 6.37 22.84 -16.93
N ILE A 160 6.29 21.62 -17.48
CA ILE A 160 5.24 20.66 -17.11
C ILE A 160 5.39 20.23 -15.65
N SER A 161 6.61 19.95 -15.18
CA SER A 161 6.87 19.65 -13.78
C SER A 161 6.44 20.81 -12.86
N ALA A 162 6.66 22.07 -13.27
CA ALA A 162 6.21 23.23 -12.50
C ALA A 162 4.68 23.32 -12.42
N VAL A 163 3.99 23.04 -13.53
CA VAL A 163 2.51 23.00 -13.60
C VAL A 163 1.95 21.84 -12.79
N MET A 164 2.53 20.64 -12.88
CA MET A 164 2.12 19.47 -12.08
C MET A 164 2.27 19.72 -10.59
N ARG A 165 3.37 20.36 -10.15
CA ARG A 165 3.58 20.69 -8.74
C ARG A 165 2.55 21.68 -8.23
N ARG A 166 2.29 22.75 -8.99
CA ARG A 166 1.42 23.85 -8.52
C ARG A 166 -0.07 23.55 -8.70
N PHE A 167 -0.43 22.94 -9.82
CA PHE A 167 -1.81 22.77 -10.25
C PHE A 167 -2.21 21.31 -10.44
N GLY A 168 -1.29 20.34 -10.31
CA GLY A 168 -1.57 18.92 -10.52
C GLY A 168 -2.74 18.42 -9.68
N LYS A 169 -2.85 18.84 -8.41
CA LYS A 169 -4.02 18.50 -7.57
C LYS A 169 -5.33 19.03 -8.14
N ILE A 170 -5.35 20.27 -8.63
CA ILE A 170 -6.54 20.89 -9.25
C ILE A 170 -6.90 20.16 -10.54
N ILE A 171 -5.90 19.83 -11.36
CA ILE A 171 -6.08 19.10 -12.62
C ILE A 171 -6.61 17.70 -12.35
N LYS A 172 -6.02 16.95 -11.40
CA LYS A 172 -6.49 15.63 -10.96
C LYS A 172 -7.95 15.67 -10.48
N ASN A 173 -8.31 16.65 -9.66
CA ASN A 173 -9.67 16.83 -9.15
C ASN A 173 -10.71 17.08 -10.26
N LYS A 174 -10.27 17.53 -11.44
CA LYS A 174 -11.14 17.70 -12.62
C LYS A 174 -11.07 16.51 -13.56
N LEU A 175 -9.90 15.88 -13.70
CA LEU A 175 -9.64 14.76 -14.60
C LEU A 175 -10.23 13.45 -14.09
N VAL A 176 -10.03 13.11 -12.82
CA VAL A 176 -10.55 11.87 -12.23
C VAL A 176 -12.08 11.76 -12.42
N PRO A 177 -12.90 12.75 -12.04
CA PRO A 177 -14.35 12.66 -12.26
C PRO A 177 -14.76 12.67 -13.74
N ALA A 178 -13.91 13.17 -14.65
CA ALA A 178 -14.19 13.12 -16.08
C ALA A 178 -13.94 11.72 -16.64
N LEU A 179 -12.85 11.06 -16.23
CA LEU A 179 -12.55 9.68 -16.58
C LEU A 179 -13.58 8.71 -15.96
N GLU A 180 -13.99 8.90 -14.70
CA GLU A 180 -14.99 8.05 -14.02
C GLU A 180 -16.36 8.05 -14.72
N ARG A 181 -16.74 9.17 -15.35
CA ARG A 181 -18.03 9.29 -16.07
C ARG A 181 -18.00 8.60 -17.43
N ASP A 182 -16.84 8.39 -18.02
CA ASP A 182 -16.68 7.80 -19.34
C ASP A 182 -16.41 6.30 -19.21
N ARG A 183 -17.41 5.49 -19.57
CA ARG A 183 -17.40 4.02 -19.42
C ARG A 183 -16.28 3.30 -20.18
N ARG A 184 -15.58 3.98 -21.08
CA ARG A 184 -14.41 3.42 -21.77
C ARG A 184 -13.23 3.24 -20.83
N PHE A 185 -13.15 4.02 -19.75
CA PHE A 185 -12.06 3.96 -18.80
C PHE A 185 -12.43 3.12 -17.58
N THR A 186 -11.41 2.48 -17.05
CA THR A 186 -11.52 1.63 -15.88
C THR A 186 -10.41 1.99 -14.90
N ARG A 187 -10.66 1.80 -13.60
CA ARG A 187 -9.76 2.27 -12.55
C ARG A 187 -9.51 1.18 -11.52
N PHE A 188 -8.29 1.17 -10.98
CA PHE A 188 -7.95 0.51 -9.74
C PHE A 188 -6.98 1.41 -8.96
N GLY A 189 -7.40 1.92 -7.79
CA GLY A 189 -6.62 2.92 -7.07
C GLY A 189 -6.38 4.20 -7.91
N ASP A 190 -5.10 4.53 -8.13
CA ASP A 190 -4.68 5.67 -8.96
C ASP A 190 -4.34 5.29 -10.41
N GLU A 191 -4.48 4.01 -10.76
CA GLU A 191 -4.21 3.49 -12.09
C GLU A 191 -5.48 3.44 -12.96
N TRP A 192 -5.30 3.75 -14.23
CA TRP A 192 -6.35 3.84 -15.23
C TRP A 192 -6.03 2.98 -16.45
N PHE A 193 -7.06 2.29 -16.95
CA PHE A 193 -6.96 1.43 -18.12
C PHE A 193 -8.23 1.54 -19.01
N LEU A 194 -8.30 0.74 -20.08
CA LEU A 194 -9.44 0.72 -21.01
C LEU A 194 -10.28 -0.53 -20.82
N ALA A 195 -11.60 -0.35 -20.72
CA ALA A 195 -12.55 -1.45 -20.59
C ALA A 195 -12.49 -2.43 -21.76
N GLU A 196 -12.22 -1.94 -22.97
CA GLU A 196 -12.16 -2.77 -24.19
C GLU A 196 -10.91 -3.65 -24.30
N LEU A 197 -9.88 -3.38 -23.49
CA LEU A 197 -8.61 -4.12 -23.52
C LEU A 197 -8.50 -5.17 -22.43
N GLU A 198 -9.51 -5.29 -21.57
CA GLU A 198 -9.47 -6.20 -20.45
C GLU A 198 -9.77 -7.63 -20.86
N SER A 199 -9.00 -8.56 -20.32
CA SER A 199 -9.17 -9.98 -20.58
C SER A 199 -10.37 -10.55 -19.83
N ASP A 200 -11.27 -11.21 -20.56
CA ASP A 200 -12.34 -12.02 -19.98
C ASP A 200 -11.77 -13.28 -19.29
N GLU A 201 -10.65 -13.81 -19.77
CA GLU A 201 -9.96 -14.96 -19.18
C GLU A 201 -9.45 -14.65 -17.76
N ILE A 202 -8.93 -13.44 -17.52
CA ILE A 202 -8.53 -13.02 -16.16
C ILE A 202 -9.74 -12.92 -15.23
N GLN A 203 -10.89 -12.47 -15.73
CA GLN A 203 -12.11 -12.42 -14.92
C GLN A 203 -12.58 -13.83 -14.53
N GLN A 204 -12.55 -14.78 -15.46
CA GLN A 204 -12.89 -16.18 -15.20
C GLN A 204 -11.91 -16.83 -14.22
N LEU A 205 -10.60 -16.61 -14.41
CA LEU A 205 -9.56 -17.07 -13.49
C LEU A 205 -9.83 -16.60 -12.07
N VAL A 206 -10.14 -15.31 -11.88
CA VAL A 206 -10.44 -14.79 -10.54
C VAL A 206 -11.68 -15.47 -9.95
N GLU A 207 -12.75 -15.70 -10.70
CA GLU A 207 -13.93 -16.40 -10.17
C GLU A 207 -13.59 -17.85 -9.76
N GLU A 208 -12.86 -18.59 -10.58
CA GLU A 208 -12.44 -19.98 -10.30
C GLU A 208 -11.54 -20.06 -9.05
N VAL A 209 -10.52 -19.21 -9.00
CA VAL A 209 -9.55 -19.21 -7.90
C VAL A 209 -10.17 -18.59 -6.64
N SER A 210 -11.13 -17.66 -6.76
CA SER A 210 -11.80 -17.04 -5.59
C SER A 210 -12.48 -18.08 -4.69
N VAL A 211 -13.11 -19.11 -5.26
CA VAL A 211 -13.74 -20.18 -4.49
C VAL A 211 -12.71 -20.96 -3.67
N GLN A 212 -11.50 -21.13 -4.20
CA GLN A 212 -10.40 -21.79 -3.49
C GLN A 212 -9.79 -20.86 -2.44
N LEU A 213 -9.62 -19.58 -2.77
CA LEU A 213 -9.02 -18.56 -1.90
C LEU A 213 -9.95 -18.16 -0.75
N GLN A 214 -11.26 -18.37 -0.84
CA GLN A 214 -12.17 -18.24 0.31
C GLN A 214 -11.81 -19.18 1.47
N ARG A 215 -11.14 -20.30 1.19
CA ARG A 215 -10.66 -21.22 2.23
C ARG A 215 -9.36 -20.74 2.87
N VAL A 216 -8.63 -19.85 2.19
CA VAL A 216 -7.38 -19.29 2.69
C VAL A 216 -7.70 -18.09 3.57
N CYS A 217 -7.38 -18.20 4.85
CA CYS A 217 -7.60 -17.15 5.85
C CYS A 217 -6.44 -16.15 5.90
N ALA A 218 -5.65 -16.05 4.82
CA ALA A 218 -4.50 -15.15 4.68
C ALA A 218 -4.78 -14.06 3.62
N PRO A 219 -4.20 -12.86 3.75
CA PRO A 219 -4.27 -11.85 2.71
C PRO A 219 -3.64 -12.36 1.41
N ILE A 220 -4.37 -12.27 0.29
CA ILE A 220 -3.91 -12.71 -1.03
C ILE A 220 -3.44 -11.50 -1.84
N GLU A 221 -2.35 -11.64 -2.58
CA GLU A 221 -1.89 -10.67 -3.57
C GLU A 221 -2.33 -11.10 -4.98
N ALA A 222 -2.43 -10.17 -5.92
CA ALA A 222 -2.75 -10.50 -7.32
C ALA A 222 -1.74 -11.49 -7.92
N ALA A 223 -0.49 -11.46 -7.48
CA ALA A 223 0.55 -12.40 -7.89
C ALA A 223 0.24 -13.84 -7.48
N ASP A 224 -0.36 -14.05 -6.30
CA ASP A 224 -0.72 -15.39 -5.79
C ASP A 224 -1.85 -16.01 -6.63
N VAL A 225 -2.80 -15.18 -7.08
CA VAL A 225 -3.88 -15.61 -7.98
C VAL A 225 -3.32 -16.04 -9.34
N LEU A 226 -2.36 -15.28 -9.87
CA LEU A 226 -1.70 -15.60 -11.13
C LEU A 226 -0.85 -16.89 -11.02
N ASP A 227 -0.20 -17.12 -9.88
CA ASP A 227 0.57 -18.35 -9.62
C ASP A 227 -0.32 -19.59 -9.47
N SER A 228 -1.59 -19.40 -9.10
CA SER A 228 -2.57 -20.47 -8.94
C SER A 228 -3.27 -20.85 -10.26
N ALA A 229 -2.99 -20.13 -11.35
CA ALA A 229 -3.61 -20.39 -12.64
C ALA A 229 -3.15 -21.75 -13.22
N LEU A 230 -4.11 -22.54 -13.73
CA LEU A 230 -3.82 -23.81 -14.41
C LEU A 230 -2.97 -23.62 -15.68
N VAL A 231 -3.15 -22.47 -16.34
CA VAL A 231 -2.36 -22.06 -17.51
C VAL A 231 -1.44 -20.91 -17.08
N PRO A 232 -0.12 -20.98 -17.35
CA PRO A 232 0.79 -19.91 -16.97
C PRO A 232 0.40 -18.56 -17.58
N VAL A 233 0.12 -17.59 -16.73
CA VAL A 233 -0.14 -16.20 -17.11
C VAL A 233 1.10 -15.36 -16.83
N GLN A 234 1.50 -14.52 -17.78
CA GLN A 234 2.63 -13.63 -17.58
C GLN A 234 2.28 -12.54 -16.55
N LYS A 235 3.12 -12.39 -15.53
CA LYS A 235 2.99 -11.33 -14.51
C LYS A 235 3.48 -10.00 -15.09
N THR A 236 2.57 -9.23 -15.64
CA THR A 236 2.80 -7.86 -16.15
C THR A 236 2.00 -6.88 -15.31
N SER A 237 2.26 -5.57 -15.44
CA SER A 237 1.45 -4.55 -14.77
C SER A 237 -0.02 -4.61 -15.20
N THR A 238 -0.29 -4.96 -16.47
CA THR A 238 -1.65 -5.14 -17.01
C THR A 238 -2.36 -6.30 -16.33
N THR A 239 -1.75 -7.49 -16.26
CA THR A 239 -2.42 -8.66 -15.65
C THR A 239 -2.63 -8.47 -14.15
N VAL A 240 -1.68 -7.83 -13.45
CA VAL A 240 -1.83 -7.48 -12.03
C VAL A 240 -2.98 -6.48 -11.80
N PHE A 241 -3.10 -5.46 -12.65
CA PHE A 241 -4.22 -4.51 -12.59
C PHE A 241 -5.57 -5.20 -12.82
N GLU A 242 -5.66 -6.04 -13.85
CA GLU A 242 -6.89 -6.76 -14.19
C GLU A 242 -7.34 -7.71 -13.09
N VAL A 243 -6.41 -8.49 -12.50
CA VAL A 243 -6.72 -9.38 -11.38
C VAL A 243 -7.24 -8.59 -10.18
N ASN A 244 -6.54 -7.51 -9.77
CA ASN A 244 -6.99 -6.68 -8.65
C ASN A 244 -8.39 -6.12 -8.86
N ARG A 245 -8.68 -5.66 -10.07
CA ARG A 245 -9.98 -5.09 -10.41
C ARG A 245 -11.06 -6.16 -10.53
N ALA A 246 -10.73 -7.35 -11.01
CA ALA A 246 -11.64 -8.50 -11.02
C ALA A 246 -11.98 -8.93 -9.58
N ILE A 247 -11.01 -8.98 -8.66
CA ILE A 247 -11.26 -9.26 -7.24
C ILE A 247 -12.17 -8.19 -6.64
N GLU A 248 -11.90 -6.90 -6.88
CA GLU A 248 -12.73 -5.78 -6.38
C GLU A 248 -14.19 -5.90 -6.82
N ARG A 249 -14.44 -6.29 -8.09
CA ARG A 249 -15.79 -6.48 -8.64
C ARG A 249 -16.59 -7.56 -7.94
N THR A 250 -15.92 -8.61 -7.46
CA THR A 250 -16.65 -9.72 -6.82
C THR A 250 -17.41 -9.25 -5.58
N GLY A 251 -16.93 -8.18 -4.92
CA GLY A 251 -17.46 -7.71 -3.64
C GLY A 251 -17.26 -8.70 -2.48
N ARG A 252 -16.61 -9.84 -2.72
CA ARG A 252 -16.38 -10.92 -1.73
C ARG A 252 -15.10 -10.71 -0.92
N TYR A 253 -14.31 -9.70 -1.27
CA TYR A 253 -13.02 -9.41 -0.63
C TYR A 253 -12.90 -7.95 -0.28
N ARG A 254 -12.21 -7.69 0.83
CA ARG A 254 -11.83 -6.36 1.28
C ARG A 254 -10.36 -6.12 0.98
N LYS A 255 -10.06 -4.97 0.39
CA LYS A 255 -8.68 -4.50 0.20
C LYS A 255 -8.07 -4.15 1.55
N VAL A 256 -6.92 -4.74 1.86
CA VAL A 256 -6.05 -4.44 3.00
C VAL A 256 -4.65 -4.06 2.49
N GLY A 257 -3.92 -3.26 3.25
CA GLY A 257 -2.62 -2.70 2.83
C GLY A 257 -2.71 -1.27 2.26
N LYS A 258 -1.57 -0.58 2.19
CA LYS A 258 -1.44 0.80 1.67
C LYS A 258 -0.79 0.78 0.28
N GLY A 259 -1.25 1.66 -0.61
CA GLY A 259 -0.56 1.97 -1.87
C GLY A 259 -0.69 0.90 -2.96
N ASP A 260 0.46 0.59 -3.56
CA ASP A 260 0.71 -0.27 -4.74
C ASP A 260 0.65 -1.78 -4.44
N LYS A 261 0.76 -2.18 -3.18
CA LYS A 261 0.66 -3.59 -2.74
C LYS A 261 -0.73 -3.89 -2.19
N ALA A 262 -1.71 -3.94 -3.09
CA ALA A 262 -3.06 -4.36 -2.74
C ALA A 262 -3.04 -5.82 -2.28
N ARG A 263 -3.49 -6.04 -1.05
CA ARG A 263 -3.79 -7.38 -0.51
C ARG A 263 -5.28 -7.51 -0.32
N TRP A 264 -5.81 -8.69 -0.49
CA TRP A 264 -7.24 -8.95 -0.37
C TRP A 264 -7.50 -9.96 0.72
N VAL A 265 -8.47 -9.70 1.59
CA VAL A 265 -8.97 -10.66 2.57
C VAL A 265 -10.44 -10.91 2.29
N PRO A 266 -10.97 -12.14 2.49
CA PRO A 266 -12.39 -12.39 2.38
C PRO A 266 -13.20 -11.38 3.20
N ASP A 267 -14.31 -10.89 2.64
CA ASP A 267 -15.17 -9.96 3.35
C ASP A 267 -15.88 -10.69 4.50
N MET A 268 -15.78 -10.10 5.68
CA MET A 268 -16.31 -10.62 6.95
C MET A 268 -17.85 -10.50 7.03
N THR A 269 -18.55 -10.52 5.91
CA THR A 269 -20.02 -10.66 5.87
C THR A 269 -20.45 -12.13 5.97
N VAL A 270 -19.57 -13.06 5.58
CA VAL A 270 -19.74 -14.50 5.78
C VAL A 270 -19.14 -14.99 7.12
N TRP A 271 -18.24 -14.21 7.72
CA TRP A 271 -17.63 -14.45 9.04
C TRP A 271 -18.21 -13.48 10.08
N PRO A 272 -18.21 -13.77 11.39
CA PRO A 272 -18.72 -12.82 12.38
C PRO A 272 -17.93 -11.50 12.29
N PRO A 273 -18.57 -10.34 12.07
CA PRO A 273 -17.88 -9.06 11.98
C PRO A 273 -17.12 -8.80 13.29
N PRO A 274 -15.97 -8.10 13.26
CA PRO A 274 -15.29 -7.71 14.49
C PRO A 274 -16.30 -6.96 15.36
N PRO A 275 -16.56 -7.37 16.61
CA PRO A 275 -17.56 -6.73 17.46
C PRO A 275 -17.19 -5.28 17.85
N GLY A 276 -16.13 -4.72 17.24
CA GLY A 276 -15.27 -3.68 17.82
C GLY A 276 -14.59 -4.21 19.07
N LYS A 277 -13.44 -3.64 19.48
CA LYS A 277 -12.82 -4.04 20.74
C LYS A 277 -13.87 -3.95 21.87
N PRO A 278 -14.23 -5.06 22.56
CA PRO A 278 -15.22 -5.03 23.63
C PRO A 278 -14.89 -3.99 24.68
N LYS A 279 -15.89 -3.36 25.31
CA LYS A 279 -15.65 -2.32 26.33
C LYS A 279 -14.73 -2.80 27.46
N GLN A 280 -14.82 -4.09 27.82
CA GLN A 280 -13.96 -4.73 28.82
C GLN A 280 -12.51 -4.92 28.36
N LEU A 281 -12.25 -4.93 27.05
CA LEU A 281 -10.91 -5.00 26.46
C LEU A 281 -10.38 -3.63 26.03
N ARG A 282 -11.24 -2.60 26.00
CA ARG A 282 -10.82 -1.21 25.79
C ARG A 282 -10.13 -0.73 27.04
N ILE A 283 -8.81 -0.58 26.99
CA ILE A 283 -8.18 0.33 27.93
C ILE A 283 -8.70 1.73 27.58
N PRO A 284 -9.28 2.49 28.52
CA PRO A 284 -9.38 3.92 28.33
C PRO A 284 -7.98 4.45 27.96
N PRO A 285 -7.84 5.51 27.15
CA PRO A 285 -6.54 6.14 26.97
C PRO A 285 -6.08 6.59 28.35
N VAL A 286 -5.30 5.75 29.02
CA VAL A 286 -4.57 6.12 30.21
C VAL A 286 -3.69 7.22 29.68
N ARG A 287 -4.02 8.47 30.06
CA ARG A 287 -3.16 9.63 29.80
C ARG A 287 -1.75 9.12 30.05
N SER A 288 -0.93 9.13 29.00
CA SER A 288 0.43 8.57 28.89
C SER A 288 1.43 9.28 29.81
N LYS A 289 1.04 9.49 31.06
CA LYS A 289 1.73 10.17 32.16
C LYS A 289 1.45 9.53 33.52
N ILE A 290 1.01 8.27 33.56
CA ILE A 290 1.56 7.38 34.58
C ILE A 290 2.77 6.71 33.91
N ARG A 291 3.81 7.47 33.50
CA ARG A 291 5.05 7.40 34.28
C ARG A 291 4.70 7.02 35.73
N VAL A 292 4.86 5.74 36.06
CA VAL A 292 5.26 5.37 37.44
C VAL A 292 6.42 6.33 37.73
N GLY A 293 6.15 7.35 38.54
CA GLY A 293 6.74 8.67 38.32
C GLY A 293 8.24 8.65 38.46
N THR A 294 9.02 8.62 37.38
CA THR A 294 10.51 8.70 37.41
C THR A 294 11.25 7.69 38.33
N GLN A 295 10.52 6.85 39.07
CA GLN A 295 11.06 5.81 39.91
C GLN A 295 11.12 4.55 39.05
N GLN A 296 12.34 4.13 38.74
CA GLN A 296 12.57 2.77 38.28
C GLN A 296 11.91 1.84 39.30
N LEU A 297 11.01 0.97 38.82
CA LEU A 297 10.49 -0.09 39.65
C LEU A 297 11.68 -0.88 40.22
N PRO A 298 11.63 -1.30 41.49
CA PRO A 298 12.55 -2.29 42.04
C PRO A 298 12.78 -3.46 41.07
N GLY A 299 14.01 -3.99 41.01
CA GLY A 299 14.40 -4.98 39.98
C GLY A 299 13.58 -6.26 40.00
N ASP A 300 13.11 -6.68 41.18
CA ASP A 300 12.17 -7.79 41.39
C ASP A 300 10.78 -7.52 40.79
N LEU A 301 10.28 -6.29 40.90
CA LEU A 301 9.02 -5.88 40.26
C LEU A 301 9.17 -5.73 38.74
N GLN A 302 10.32 -5.27 38.25
CA GLN A 302 10.61 -5.27 36.80
C GLN A 302 10.63 -6.69 36.25
N GLN A 303 11.34 -7.60 36.93
CA GLN A 303 11.36 -9.01 36.57
C GLN A 303 9.97 -9.62 36.61
N THR A 304 9.14 -9.26 37.59
CA THR A 304 7.74 -9.72 37.66
C THR A 304 6.91 -9.18 36.50
N LEU A 305 7.05 -7.90 36.12
CA LEU A 305 6.36 -7.34 34.95
C LEU A 305 6.75 -8.05 33.66
N GLU A 306 8.02 -8.41 33.50
CA GLU A 306 8.49 -9.20 32.35
C GLU A 306 7.86 -10.60 32.30
N THR A 307 7.41 -11.15 33.44
CA THR A 307 6.64 -12.41 33.47
C THR A 307 5.16 -12.26 33.15
N ILE A 308 4.60 -11.03 33.20
CA ILE A 308 3.18 -10.79 32.91
C ILE A 308 3.01 -10.66 31.40
N GLU A 309 2.61 -11.76 30.76
CA GLU A 309 2.29 -11.81 29.34
C GLU A 309 0.86 -11.33 29.08
N ASP A 310 0.72 -10.03 28.82
CA ASP A 310 -0.55 -9.37 28.47
C ASP A 310 -0.50 -8.87 27.01
N GLU A 311 -1.64 -8.87 26.30
CA GLU A 311 -1.76 -8.25 24.99
C GLU A 311 -1.42 -6.75 25.01
N LEU A 312 -1.39 -6.12 26.19
CA LEU A 312 -1.08 -4.71 26.38
C LEU A 312 0.41 -4.35 26.44
N GLY A 313 1.30 -5.34 26.40
CA GLY A 313 2.76 -5.13 26.40
C GLY A 313 3.26 -4.24 25.25
N GLU A 314 4.52 -3.80 25.32
CA GLU A 314 5.11 -3.01 24.25
C GLU A 314 5.12 -3.79 22.93
N PRO A 315 4.74 -3.16 21.80
CA PRO A 315 4.72 -3.81 20.51
C PRO A 315 6.14 -4.20 20.11
N VAL A 316 6.39 -5.49 19.92
CA VAL A 316 7.64 -5.97 19.33
C VAL A 316 7.50 -5.82 17.81
N GLU A 317 8.47 -5.16 17.16
CA GLU A 317 8.45 -4.97 15.71
C GLU A 317 8.49 -6.30 14.94
N THR A 318 8.98 -7.38 15.58
CA THR A 318 9.13 -8.70 14.98
C THR A 318 8.49 -9.76 15.87
N TYR A 319 7.56 -10.55 15.32
CA TYR A 319 7.00 -11.73 15.98
C TYR A 319 7.65 -13.00 15.41
N HIS A 320 8.02 -13.94 16.26
CA HIS A 320 8.51 -15.23 15.82
C HIS A 320 7.34 -16.16 15.51
N ARG A 321 7.35 -16.79 14.32
CA ARG A 321 6.39 -17.85 14.00
C ARG A 321 6.60 -19.01 14.98
N VAL A 322 5.52 -19.43 15.63
CA VAL A 322 5.50 -20.58 16.55
C VAL A 322 4.54 -21.64 16.02
N SER A 323 4.85 -22.91 16.25
CA SER A 323 3.98 -24.02 15.86
C SER A 323 2.83 -24.24 16.85
N GLN A 324 3.08 -23.98 18.13
CA GLN A 324 2.14 -24.23 19.22
C GLN A 324 2.37 -23.24 20.35
N VAL A 325 1.29 -22.86 21.04
CA VAL A 325 1.34 -22.06 22.26
C VAL A 325 0.27 -22.52 23.24
N GLU A 326 0.60 -22.51 24.52
CA GLU A 326 -0.35 -22.71 25.61
C GLU A 326 -0.38 -21.45 26.48
N PHE A 327 -1.58 -21.04 26.87
CA PHE A 327 -1.79 -19.89 27.73
C PHE A 327 -3.07 -20.04 28.56
N ALA A 328 -3.17 -19.29 29.65
CA ALA A 328 -4.38 -19.26 30.47
C ALA A 328 -5.32 -18.15 29.96
N ILE A 329 -6.60 -18.48 29.75
CA ILE A 329 -7.59 -17.51 29.29
C ILE A 329 -7.98 -16.54 30.41
N THR A 330 -7.97 -15.24 30.14
CA THR A 330 -8.41 -14.24 31.12
C THR A 330 -9.94 -14.20 31.19
N VAL A 331 -10.48 -13.68 32.30
CA VAL A 331 -11.94 -13.55 32.49
C VAL A 331 -12.56 -12.66 31.41
N SER A 332 -11.90 -11.57 31.02
CA SER A 332 -12.39 -10.65 30.00
C SER A 332 -12.48 -11.31 28.64
N HIS A 333 -11.46 -12.06 28.26
CA HIS A 333 -11.42 -12.76 26.97
C HIS A 333 -12.45 -13.89 26.91
N ARG A 334 -12.55 -14.69 27.97
CA ARG A 334 -13.57 -15.75 28.12
C ARG A 334 -14.99 -15.19 27.95
N LEU A 335 -15.35 -14.15 28.71
CA LEU A 335 -16.70 -13.57 28.68
C LEU A 335 -17.08 -12.96 27.34
N GLN A 336 -16.10 -12.56 26.54
CA GLN A 336 -16.33 -11.95 25.23
C GLN A 336 -16.17 -12.94 24.07
N GLY A 337 -15.83 -14.21 24.34
CA GLY A 337 -15.56 -15.17 23.27
C GLY A 337 -14.37 -14.77 22.39
N THR A 338 -13.36 -14.17 23.03
CA THR A 338 -12.16 -13.64 22.38
C THR A 338 -10.90 -14.29 22.93
N LEU A 339 -9.79 -14.07 22.25
CA LEU A 339 -8.47 -14.59 22.60
C LEU A 339 -7.43 -13.45 22.55
N PRO A 340 -6.52 -13.32 23.54
CA PRO A 340 -5.50 -12.28 23.53
C PRO A 340 -4.43 -12.56 22.47
N LEU A 341 -4.07 -11.56 21.68
CA LEU A 341 -2.86 -11.61 20.84
C LEU A 341 -1.68 -11.03 21.62
N THR A 342 -1.05 -11.86 22.44
CA THR A 342 0.21 -11.58 23.13
C THR A 342 1.40 -11.82 22.19
N GLN A 343 2.62 -11.52 22.64
CA GLN A 343 3.83 -11.81 21.87
C GLN A 343 3.92 -13.29 21.43
N ARG A 344 3.45 -14.23 22.27
CA ARG A 344 3.51 -15.66 21.99
C ARG A 344 2.36 -16.16 21.14
N THR A 345 1.14 -15.68 21.37
CA THR A 345 -0.02 -16.13 20.58
C THR A 345 -0.03 -15.50 19.19
N ARG A 346 0.49 -14.28 19.02
CA ARG A 346 0.55 -13.59 17.71
C ARG A 346 1.29 -14.38 16.63
N GLY A 347 2.29 -15.17 17.01
CA GLY A 347 3.08 -16.00 16.09
C GLY A 347 2.34 -17.20 15.48
N ILE A 348 1.16 -17.56 16.00
CA ILE A 348 0.26 -18.58 15.42
C ILE A 348 -0.54 -18.00 14.25
N PHE A 349 -0.92 -16.72 14.34
CA PHE A 349 -1.81 -16.07 13.39
C PHE A 349 -1.07 -15.61 12.13
N PRO A 350 -1.75 -15.49 10.98
CA PRO A 350 -1.16 -14.96 9.75
C PRO A 350 -0.48 -13.58 9.94
N PRO A 351 0.57 -13.28 9.17
CA PRO A 351 1.18 -11.95 9.18
C PRO A 351 0.22 -10.91 8.60
N GLY A 352 0.24 -9.70 9.13
CA GLY A 352 -0.62 -8.61 8.67
C GLY A 352 -0.91 -7.57 9.74
N ASP A 353 -1.33 -6.40 9.29
CA ASP A 353 -1.62 -5.22 10.11
C ASP A 353 -3.12 -4.84 10.12
N ALA A 354 -3.93 -5.60 9.38
CA ALA A 354 -5.36 -5.39 9.24
C ALA A 354 -6.14 -6.57 9.78
N ASP A 355 -7.40 -6.32 10.14
CA ASP A 355 -8.33 -7.35 10.58
C ASP A 355 -8.55 -8.38 9.47
N ALA A 356 -8.46 -9.66 9.82
CA ALA A 356 -8.55 -10.76 8.87
C ALA A 356 -9.33 -11.95 9.45
N PRO A 357 -9.99 -12.76 8.59
CA PRO A 357 -10.67 -13.97 9.03
C PRO A 357 -9.68 -15.02 9.50
N VAL A 358 -10.14 -15.90 10.40
CA VAL A 358 -9.47 -17.16 10.74
C VAL A 358 -10.53 -18.24 10.93
N THR A 359 -10.13 -19.49 10.75
CA THR A 359 -10.96 -20.64 11.11
C THR A 359 -10.29 -21.38 12.26
N PHE A 360 -11.00 -21.47 13.38
CA PHE A 360 -10.57 -22.31 14.50
C PHE A 360 -11.06 -23.74 14.28
N ILE A 361 -10.17 -24.71 14.36
CA ILE A 361 -10.51 -26.13 14.25
C ILE A 361 -10.49 -26.69 15.66
N ASP A 362 -11.65 -27.11 16.18
CA ASP A 362 -11.70 -27.80 17.46
C ASP A 362 -10.96 -29.14 17.35
N ALA A 363 -9.86 -29.29 18.08
CA ALA A 363 -9.02 -30.48 18.02
C ALA A 363 -9.73 -31.75 18.50
N ARG A 364 -10.84 -31.63 19.25
CA ARG A 364 -11.58 -32.77 19.81
C ARG A 364 -12.72 -33.24 18.92
N SER A 365 -13.48 -32.30 18.36
CA SER A 365 -14.64 -32.62 17.51
C SER A 365 -14.31 -32.59 16.01
N GLY A 366 -13.25 -31.87 15.62
CA GLY A 366 -12.96 -31.55 14.23
C GLY A 366 -13.85 -30.45 13.65
N GLU A 367 -14.68 -29.78 14.47
CA GLU A 367 -15.56 -28.72 14.02
C GLU A 367 -14.79 -27.47 13.59
N HIS A 368 -15.25 -26.85 12.49
CA HIS A 368 -14.69 -25.60 11.96
C HIS A 368 -15.50 -24.42 12.50
N ILE A 369 -14.87 -23.61 13.32
CA ILE A 369 -15.47 -22.47 14.02
C ILE A 369 -15.00 -21.19 13.33
N PRO A 370 -15.89 -20.45 12.65
CA PRO A 370 -15.52 -19.22 11.97
C PRO A 370 -15.20 -18.11 12.97
N GLY A 371 -14.07 -17.42 12.75
CA GLY A 371 -13.64 -16.32 13.59
C GLY A 371 -12.87 -15.26 12.82
N GLY A 372 -12.23 -14.37 13.56
CA GLY A 372 -11.35 -13.36 13.00
C GLY A 372 -10.34 -12.88 14.01
N PHE A 373 -9.35 -12.12 13.56
CA PHE A 373 -8.37 -11.50 14.44
C PHE A 373 -8.01 -10.09 13.98
N SER A 374 -7.63 -9.26 14.96
CA SER A 374 -7.21 -7.88 14.76
C SER A 374 -5.78 -7.72 15.27
N PRO A 375 -4.78 -7.67 14.36
CA PRO A 375 -3.40 -7.35 14.74
C PRO A 375 -3.30 -6.01 15.45
N ARG A 376 -4.07 -5.02 14.99
CA ARG A 376 -4.07 -3.65 15.51
C ARG A 376 -4.64 -3.57 16.92
N ASP A 377 -5.78 -4.22 17.16
CA ASP A 377 -6.45 -4.20 18.46
C ASP A 377 -5.99 -5.31 19.41
N ARG A 378 -5.14 -6.22 18.92
CA ARG A 378 -4.45 -7.30 19.64
C ARG A 378 -5.38 -8.36 20.26
N TYR A 379 -6.40 -8.79 19.51
CA TYR A 379 -7.27 -9.89 19.92
C TYR A 379 -7.80 -10.69 18.72
N ALA A 380 -8.24 -11.92 18.98
CA ALA A 380 -9.06 -12.72 18.07
C ALA A 380 -10.45 -12.98 18.65
N TRP A 381 -11.44 -13.32 17.82
CA TRP A 381 -12.84 -13.50 18.21
C TRP A 381 -13.49 -14.68 17.48
N GLY A 382 -14.67 -15.09 17.96
CA GLY A 382 -15.47 -16.20 17.41
C GLY A 382 -15.55 -17.43 18.32
N LEU A 383 -15.03 -17.35 19.55
CA LEU A 383 -14.89 -18.49 20.46
C LEU A 383 -15.93 -18.53 21.60
N ALA A 384 -16.96 -17.68 21.55
CA ALA A 384 -17.96 -17.57 22.61
C ALA A 384 -18.68 -18.89 22.87
N GLU A 385 -19.25 -19.47 21.81
CA GLU A 385 -19.99 -20.73 21.86
C GLU A 385 -19.07 -21.90 22.24
N TRP A 386 -17.83 -21.90 21.76
CA TRP A 386 -16.84 -22.93 22.09
C TRP A 386 -16.48 -22.93 23.59
N TYR A 387 -16.27 -21.74 24.19
CA TYR A 387 -16.02 -21.63 25.63
C TYR A 387 -17.21 -22.08 26.46
N GLU A 388 -18.43 -21.80 26.01
CA GLU A 388 -19.66 -22.21 26.68
C GLU A 388 -19.87 -23.72 26.59
N HIS A 389 -19.70 -24.30 25.39
CA HIS A 389 -19.84 -25.73 25.13
C HIS A 389 -18.94 -26.58 26.05
N TYR A 390 -17.66 -26.23 26.14
CA TYR A 390 -16.69 -26.95 26.98
C TYR A 390 -16.61 -26.43 28.42
N GLN A 391 -17.47 -25.48 28.80
CA GLN A 391 -17.51 -24.90 30.15
C GLN A 391 -16.14 -24.41 30.66
N ILE A 392 -15.33 -23.82 29.77
CA ILE A 392 -13.96 -23.40 30.10
C ILE A 392 -14.00 -22.33 31.20
N PRO A 393 -13.36 -22.54 32.36
CA PRO A 393 -13.33 -21.54 33.43
C PRO A 393 -12.35 -20.40 33.12
N ALA A 394 -12.48 -19.28 33.84
CA ALA A 394 -11.43 -18.26 33.83
C ALA A 394 -10.13 -18.85 34.38
N GLY A 395 -9.00 -18.60 33.72
CA GLY A 395 -7.73 -19.25 34.01
C GLY A 395 -7.57 -20.64 33.39
N GLY A 396 -8.59 -21.16 32.68
CA GLY A 396 -8.47 -22.40 31.91
C GLY A 396 -7.34 -22.32 30.88
N LYS A 397 -6.58 -23.40 30.74
CA LYS A 397 -5.47 -23.47 29.78
C LYS A 397 -5.98 -23.81 28.39
N ILE A 398 -5.69 -22.95 27.44
CA ILE A 398 -5.98 -23.14 26.01
C ILE A 398 -4.68 -23.44 25.29
N ARG A 399 -4.74 -24.39 24.37
CA ARG A 399 -3.67 -24.70 23.42
C ARG A 399 -4.10 -24.25 22.03
N LEU A 400 -3.22 -23.51 21.36
CA LEU A 400 -3.34 -23.23 19.93
C LEU A 400 -2.22 -23.91 19.18
N GLU A 401 -2.55 -24.48 18.04
CA GLU A 401 -1.61 -25.10 17.11
C GLU A 401 -1.84 -24.57 15.71
N ARG A 402 -0.76 -24.24 15.02
CA ARG A 402 -0.80 -23.83 13.61
C ARG A 402 -0.98 -25.06 12.72
N THR A 403 -1.83 -24.98 11.71
CA THR A 403 -1.96 -26.03 10.70
C THR A 403 -1.06 -25.74 9.49
N GLU A 404 -1.06 -26.65 8.52
CA GLU A 404 -0.39 -26.43 7.23
C GLU A 404 -1.09 -25.34 6.40
N VAL A 405 -2.37 -25.08 6.64
CA VAL A 405 -3.18 -24.08 5.94
C VAL A 405 -3.12 -22.76 6.70
N GLU A 406 -2.71 -21.68 6.02
CA GLU A 406 -2.56 -20.39 6.68
C GLU A 406 -3.91 -19.78 7.11
N GLY A 407 -4.00 -19.47 8.40
CA GLY A 407 -5.19 -18.93 9.06
C GLY A 407 -6.24 -19.96 9.47
N GLU A 408 -5.94 -21.26 9.29
CA GLU A 408 -6.55 -22.32 10.08
C GLU A 408 -5.72 -22.55 11.36
N ILE A 409 -6.40 -22.58 12.50
CA ILE A 409 -5.76 -22.68 13.82
C ILE A 409 -6.46 -23.76 14.60
N LYS A 410 -5.76 -24.83 14.98
CA LYS A 410 -6.30 -25.83 15.89
C LYS A 410 -6.40 -25.24 17.29
N ILE A 411 -7.54 -25.44 17.95
CA ILE A 411 -7.80 -25.03 19.33
C ILE A 411 -8.16 -26.24 20.17
N ASP A 412 -7.59 -26.32 21.37
CA ASP A 412 -7.92 -27.30 22.39
C ASP A 412 -7.87 -26.66 23.79
N TYR A 413 -8.49 -27.30 24.78
CA TYR A 413 -8.28 -26.99 26.18
C TYR A 413 -7.47 -28.09 26.86
N VAL A 414 -6.54 -27.69 27.73
CA VAL A 414 -5.74 -28.62 28.53
C VAL A 414 -6.51 -28.91 29.82
N PRO A 415 -6.95 -30.17 30.07
CA PRO A 415 -7.61 -30.54 31.31
C PRO A 415 -6.72 -30.23 32.52
N ALA A 416 -7.31 -29.80 33.62
CA ALA A 416 -6.58 -29.69 34.88
C ALA A 416 -6.13 -31.10 35.31
N SER A 417 -4.82 -31.27 35.47
CA SER A 417 -4.19 -32.48 36.02
C SER A 417 -4.55 -32.68 37.50
#